data_AF-A0A7L2UWX0-F1
#
_entry.id   AF-A0A7L2UWX0-F1
#
_cell.length_a   1.000
_cell.length_b   1.000
_cell.length_c   1.000
_cell.angle_alpha   90.00
_cell.angle_beta   90.00
_cell.angle_gamma   90.00
#
_symmetry.space_group_name_H-M   'P 1'
#
loop_
_entity.id
_entity.type
_entity.pdbx_description
1 polymer ?
#
loop_
_entity_poly.entity_id
_entity_poly.type
_entity_poly.pdbx_seq_one_letter_code
_entity_poly.pdbx_strand_id
1 'polypeptide(L)'
;PQAATATTDVRDCSADPPYLPPTATNTTARLAALRGIMRAHGVQAYIVPSTDAHMSEYIAKRDSRLGWLAGFTGSAGTGVVTQDKAALWTDSRYWTQAERQLDCNWELQRTTWIESIGLWILEVVPVGGNISLDPFLFSIDTWNSYSQALHGSGRTLLPIETNLVDEVWGDQRPPPASSEIYSLPEAFTGSRWEDKVAGIRQQMEQHIRRPTAVLLSGLEETAWLFNLRGDDIPYNPVFYSYTLLTNTGI
;
A
#
# COMPACT_ATOMS: atom_id res chain seq x y z
N PRO A 1 0.84 35.31 32.88
CA PRO A 1 0.32 34.46 31.79
C PRO A 1 1.30 33.31 31.53
N GLN A 2 0.95 32.13 32.05
CA GLN A 2 1.79 30.93 32.02
C GLN A 2 2.19 30.54 30.60
N ALA A 3 3.45 30.14 30.48
CA ALA A 3 4.09 29.62 29.28
C ALA A 3 3.30 28.42 28.71
N ALA A 4 3.30 28.34 27.37
CA ALA A 4 2.74 27.24 26.61
C ALA A 4 3.20 25.89 27.18
N THR A 5 2.24 25.07 27.59
CA THR A 5 2.43 23.64 27.83
C THR A 5 3.02 23.02 26.57
N ALA A 6 4.26 22.53 26.65
CA ALA A 6 4.84 21.68 25.61
C ALA A 6 3.87 20.52 25.36
N THR A 7 3.42 20.38 24.11
CA THR A 7 2.51 19.33 23.68
C THR A 7 3.19 17.97 23.86
N THR A 8 2.89 17.28 24.96
CA THR A 8 3.40 15.95 25.34
C THR A 8 2.98 14.82 24.41
N ASP A 9 2.25 15.15 23.37
CA ASP A 9 1.61 14.22 22.46
C ASP A 9 2.33 14.14 21.11
N VAL A 10 3.32 14.99 20.84
CA VAL A 10 4.15 14.99 19.62
C VAL A 10 5.60 14.67 19.95
N ARG A 11 6.30 13.98 19.04
CA ARG A 11 7.74 13.68 19.15
C ARG A 11 8.61 14.95 19.16
N ASP A 12 9.71 14.92 19.91
CA ASP A 12 10.78 15.93 19.82
C ASP A 12 12.10 15.22 19.48
N CYS A 13 12.46 15.32 18.20
CA CYS A 13 13.68 14.71 17.66
C CYS A 13 14.92 15.60 17.80
N SER A 14 14.77 16.82 18.33
CA SER A 14 15.89 17.73 18.61
C SER A 14 16.47 17.55 20.01
N ALA A 15 15.73 16.91 20.92
CA ALA A 15 16.18 16.57 22.27
C ALA A 15 17.17 15.39 22.28
N ASP A 16 18.00 15.31 23.32
CA ASP A 16 18.93 14.20 23.58
C ASP A 16 18.73 13.64 25.00
N PRO A 17 18.13 12.44 25.17
CA PRO A 17 17.61 11.58 24.11
C PRO A 17 16.31 12.14 23.49
N PRO A 18 15.97 11.75 22.25
CA PRO A 18 14.72 12.15 21.61
C PRO A 18 13.49 11.77 22.43
N TYR A 19 12.51 12.68 22.51
CA TYR A 19 11.23 12.39 23.13
C TYR A 19 10.28 11.74 22.13
N LEU A 20 9.70 10.60 22.51
CA LEU A 20 8.66 9.90 21.75
C LEU A 20 7.37 9.85 22.58
N PRO A 21 6.22 10.25 22.01
CA PRO A 21 4.94 10.12 22.70
C PRO A 21 4.55 8.64 22.85
N PRO A 22 3.69 8.28 23.82
CA PRO A 22 3.24 6.88 24.02
C PRO A 22 2.54 6.26 22.80
N THR A 23 2.04 7.09 21.90
CA THR A 23 1.41 6.69 20.63
C THR A 23 2.41 6.35 19.53
N ALA A 24 3.69 6.72 19.69
CA ALA A 24 4.73 6.42 18.73
C ALA A 24 5.29 5.01 18.94
N THR A 25 5.52 4.30 17.84
CA THR A 25 6.20 3.00 17.88
C THR A 25 7.67 3.21 17.56
N ASN A 26 8.58 2.67 18.39
CA ASN A 26 10.00 2.64 18.04
C ASN A 26 10.24 1.62 16.91
N THR A 27 10.65 2.12 15.76
CA THR A 27 10.86 1.38 14.50
C THR A 27 12.31 1.10 14.19
N THR A 28 13.26 1.50 15.06
CA THR A 28 14.72 1.36 14.81
C THR A 28 15.11 -0.06 14.43
N ALA A 29 14.61 -1.08 15.15
CA ALA A 29 14.91 -2.47 14.85
C ALA A 29 14.29 -2.94 13.51
N ARG A 30 13.06 -2.51 13.20
CA ARG A 30 12.37 -2.85 11.95
C ARG A 30 13.10 -2.27 10.74
N LEU A 31 13.47 -0.99 10.82
CA LEU A 31 14.25 -0.32 9.77
C LEU A 31 15.65 -0.92 9.60
N ALA A 32 16.35 -1.24 10.70
CA ALA A 32 17.66 -1.87 10.63
C ALA A 32 17.61 -3.23 9.91
N ALA A 33 16.61 -4.05 10.21
CA ALA A 33 16.41 -5.34 9.57
C ALA A 33 16.00 -5.19 8.09
N LEU A 34 15.07 -4.28 7.76
CA LEU A 34 14.70 -3.99 6.37
C LEU A 34 15.90 -3.53 5.54
N ARG A 35 16.71 -2.62 6.07
CA ARG A 35 17.95 -2.17 5.41
C ARG A 35 18.94 -3.31 5.19
N GLY A 36 18.98 -4.28 6.10
CA GLY A 36 19.74 -5.53 5.93
C GLY A 36 19.30 -6.31 4.69
N ILE A 37 18.00 -6.56 4.56
CA ILE A 37 17.42 -7.25 3.40
C ILE A 37 17.62 -6.43 2.13
N MET A 38 17.37 -5.13 2.15
CA MET A 38 17.61 -4.24 1.01
C MET A 38 19.05 -4.34 0.49
N ARG A 39 20.06 -4.40 1.38
CA ARG A 39 21.47 -4.59 0.97
C ARG A 39 21.68 -5.93 0.28
N ALA A 40 21.08 -7.01 0.78
CA ALA A 40 21.18 -8.33 0.17
C ALA A 40 20.58 -8.36 -1.26
N HIS A 41 19.55 -7.55 -1.51
CA HIS A 41 18.93 -7.38 -2.82
C HIS A 41 19.56 -6.27 -3.69
N GLY A 42 20.61 -5.59 -3.20
CA GLY A 42 21.23 -4.48 -3.93
C GLY A 42 20.30 -3.27 -4.12
N VAL A 43 19.34 -3.07 -3.21
CA VAL A 43 18.34 -2.00 -3.23
C VAL A 43 18.81 -0.82 -2.38
N GLN A 44 18.76 0.39 -2.96
CA GLN A 44 19.15 1.64 -2.27
C GLN A 44 17.94 2.40 -1.73
N ALA A 45 16.76 2.27 -2.34
CA ALA A 45 15.49 2.75 -1.78
C ALA A 45 14.36 1.74 -2.00
N TYR A 46 13.50 1.57 -1.00
CA TYR A 46 12.32 0.70 -1.07
C TYR A 46 11.05 1.50 -0.78
N ILE A 47 10.08 1.44 -1.69
CA ILE A 47 8.82 2.18 -1.62
C ILE A 47 7.72 1.25 -1.09
N VAL A 48 7.02 1.69 -0.04
CA VAL A 48 5.99 0.92 0.67
C VAL A 48 4.69 1.73 0.75
N PRO A 49 3.67 1.45 -0.08
CA PRO A 49 2.39 2.15 -0.02
C PRO A 49 1.48 1.59 1.09
N SER A 50 0.49 2.37 1.52
CA SER A 50 -0.63 1.90 2.35
C SER A 50 -1.74 1.30 1.48
N THR A 51 -1.48 0.17 0.83
CA THR A 51 -2.50 -0.55 0.05
C THR A 51 -2.22 -2.06 0.00
N ASP A 52 -3.12 -2.81 -0.62
CA ASP A 52 -2.98 -4.24 -0.92
C ASP A 52 -2.93 -4.49 -2.43
N ALA A 53 -2.89 -5.76 -2.83
CA ALA A 53 -2.80 -6.15 -4.24
C ALA A 53 -4.06 -5.83 -5.08
N HIS A 54 -5.13 -5.37 -4.42
CA HIS A 54 -6.42 -5.05 -5.02
C HIS A 54 -6.73 -3.55 -4.96
N MET A 55 -5.77 -2.74 -4.51
CA MET A 55 -5.91 -1.30 -4.34
C MET A 55 -7.04 -0.92 -3.36
N SER A 56 -7.28 -1.75 -2.34
CA SER A 56 -8.36 -1.53 -1.37
C SER A 56 -8.16 -0.24 -0.56
N GLU A 57 -9.25 0.47 -0.26
CA GLU A 57 -9.23 1.67 0.59
C GLU A 57 -8.97 1.34 2.07
N TYR A 58 -9.68 0.32 2.59
CA TYR A 58 -9.35 -0.32 3.86
C TYR A 58 -8.65 -1.63 3.56
N ILE A 59 -7.63 -1.95 4.34
CA ILE A 59 -6.78 -3.12 4.14
C ILE A 59 -6.84 -4.05 5.33
N ALA A 60 -6.65 -5.35 5.10
CA ALA A 60 -6.49 -6.30 6.18
C ALA A 60 -5.21 -5.99 6.99
N LYS A 61 -5.20 -6.41 8.27
CA LYS A 61 -4.04 -6.21 9.16
C LYS A 61 -2.75 -6.81 8.59
N ARG A 62 -2.85 -7.90 7.84
CA ARG A 62 -1.71 -8.57 7.18
C ARG A 62 -1.06 -7.76 6.05
N ASP A 63 -1.81 -6.84 5.45
CA ASP A 63 -1.36 -5.99 4.35
C ASP A 63 -1.02 -4.57 4.83
N SER A 64 -1.20 -4.28 6.12
CA SER A 64 -0.83 -3.02 6.77
C SER A 64 0.69 -2.88 6.95
N ARG A 65 1.45 -3.10 5.87
CA ARG A 65 2.92 -3.12 5.83
C ARG A 65 3.52 -1.79 6.22
N LEU A 66 3.05 -0.68 5.65
CA LEU A 66 3.53 0.65 6.05
C LEU A 66 3.20 0.93 7.51
N GLY A 67 2.02 0.55 7.97
CA GLY A 67 1.62 0.76 9.36
C GLY A 67 2.44 -0.06 10.36
N TRP A 68 2.79 -1.30 10.03
CA TRP A 68 3.72 -2.09 10.82
C TRP A 68 5.15 -1.52 10.74
N LEU A 69 5.62 -1.13 9.56
CA LEU A 69 6.98 -0.67 9.36
C LEU A 69 7.23 0.69 10.04
N ALA A 70 6.30 1.64 9.90
CA ALA A 70 6.44 3.03 10.37
C ALA A 70 5.72 3.31 11.69
N GLY A 71 4.81 2.45 12.16
CA GLY A 71 3.95 2.72 13.31
C GLY A 71 2.77 3.66 13.00
N PHE A 72 2.63 4.10 11.75
CA PHE A 72 1.58 5.02 11.30
C PHE A 72 0.30 4.28 10.91
N THR A 73 -0.84 4.66 11.49
CA THR A 73 -2.12 3.94 11.33
C THR A 73 -3.16 4.69 10.48
N GLY A 74 -2.75 5.75 9.78
CA GLY A 74 -3.63 6.41 8.82
C GLY A 74 -3.88 5.53 7.60
N SER A 75 -5.04 5.66 6.96
CA SER A 75 -5.41 4.81 5.82
C SER A 75 -4.73 5.22 4.51
N ALA A 76 -4.16 6.42 4.42
CA ALA A 76 -3.43 6.87 3.24
C ALA A 76 -1.99 7.22 3.60
N GLY A 77 -1.04 6.73 2.80
CA GLY A 77 0.35 7.14 2.90
C GLY A 77 1.28 6.28 2.06
N THR A 78 2.49 6.80 1.82
CA THR A 78 3.58 6.08 1.16
C THR A 78 4.85 6.30 1.95
N GLY A 79 5.49 5.22 2.37
CA GLY A 79 6.82 5.24 2.98
C GLY A 79 7.90 5.00 1.94
N VAL A 80 9.04 5.66 2.10
CA VAL A 80 10.28 5.31 1.39
C VAL A 80 11.39 5.11 2.42
N VAL A 81 12.05 3.97 2.35
CA VAL A 81 13.21 3.65 3.20
C VAL A 81 14.45 3.59 2.33
N THR A 82 15.51 4.28 2.73
CA THR A 82 16.86 4.14 2.16
C THR A 82 17.78 3.45 3.16
N GLN A 83 19.05 3.30 2.80
CA GLN A 83 20.07 2.71 3.68
C GLN A 83 20.30 3.53 4.97
N ASP A 84 19.95 4.81 4.96
CA ASP A 84 20.27 5.79 6.01
C ASP A 84 19.05 6.63 6.45
N LYS A 85 18.08 6.88 5.57
CA LYS A 85 16.88 7.69 5.84
C LYS A 85 15.60 6.88 5.72
N ALA A 86 14.51 7.43 6.25
CA ALA A 86 13.15 6.98 5.99
C ALA A 86 12.21 8.19 5.98
N ALA A 87 11.26 8.21 5.06
CA ALA A 87 10.29 9.29 4.93
C ALA A 87 8.89 8.75 4.66
N LEU A 88 7.87 9.42 5.16
CA LEU A 88 6.46 9.07 4.96
C LEU A 88 5.68 10.27 4.41
N TRP A 89 5.02 10.05 3.28
CA TRP A 89 4.13 10.98 2.63
C TRP A 89 2.69 10.66 3.00
N THR A 90 1.92 11.68 3.37
CA THR A 90 0.49 11.54 3.63
C THR A 90 -0.27 12.85 3.42
N ASP A 91 -1.58 12.75 3.18
CA ASP A 91 -2.46 13.91 3.04
C ASP A 91 -2.81 14.57 4.39
N SER A 92 -3.47 15.72 4.28
CA SER A 92 -3.77 16.62 5.39
C SER A 92 -4.67 16.05 6.48
N ARG A 93 -5.42 14.98 6.22
CA ARG A 93 -6.21 14.28 7.24
C ARG A 93 -5.32 13.70 8.33
N TYR A 94 -4.08 13.35 7.99
CA TYR A 94 -3.21 12.55 8.84
C TYR A 94 -1.95 13.25 9.32
N TRP A 95 -1.69 14.52 8.99
CA TRP A 95 -0.45 15.19 9.42
C TRP A 95 -0.26 15.20 10.94
N THR A 96 -1.29 15.62 11.69
CA THR A 96 -1.23 15.59 13.16
C THR A 96 -1.11 14.16 13.68
N GLN A 97 -1.80 13.20 13.07
CA GLN A 97 -1.68 11.80 13.47
C GLN A 97 -0.26 11.26 13.25
N ALA A 98 0.36 11.57 12.11
CA ALA A 98 1.71 11.13 11.77
C ALA A 98 2.75 11.72 12.74
N GLU A 99 2.67 13.00 13.10
CA GLU A 99 3.56 13.62 14.10
C GLU A 99 3.47 12.94 15.49
N ARG A 100 2.32 12.37 15.82
CA ARG A 100 2.07 11.67 17.09
C ARG A 100 2.42 10.18 17.04
N GLN A 101 2.52 9.57 15.86
CA GLN A 101 2.68 8.11 15.71
C GLN A 101 4.03 7.68 15.15
N LEU A 102 4.70 8.55 14.40
CA LEU A 102 6.04 8.29 13.90
C LEU A 102 7.08 8.50 15.00
N ASP A 103 8.15 7.72 14.98
CA ASP A 103 9.34 8.01 15.78
C ASP A 103 10.32 8.92 15.01
N CYS A 104 11.48 9.20 15.61
CA CYS A 104 12.47 10.10 15.00
C CYS A 104 13.28 9.49 13.85
N ASN A 105 13.03 8.23 13.47
CA ASN A 105 13.64 7.66 12.27
C ASN A 105 12.96 8.10 10.97
N TRP A 106 11.74 8.65 11.05
CA TRP A 106 10.90 8.99 9.90
C TRP A 106 10.74 10.50 9.70
N GLU A 107 11.06 10.98 8.51
CA GLU A 107 10.70 12.33 8.05
C GLU A 107 9.22 12.35 7.62
N LEU A 108 8.43 13.29 8.13
CA LEU A 108 7.05 13.48 7.67
C LEU A 108 7.03 14.46 6.49
N GLN A 109 6.50 14.01 5.36
CA GLN A 109 6.31 14.81 4.16
C GLN A 109 4.81 15.11 3.97
N ARG A 110 4.45 16.39 3.99
CA ARG A 110 3.06 16.87 4.04
C ARG A 110 2.43 17.00 2.64
N THR A 111 2.53 15.93 1.87
CA THR A 111 1.98 15.85 0.52
C THR A 111 1.82 14.38 0.10
N THR A 112 1.18 14.14 -1.04
CA THR A 112 0.98 12.82 -1.63
C THR A 112 1.46 12.72 -3.08
N TRP A 113 2.07 13.78 -3.63
CA TRP A 113 2.53 13.81 -5.02
C TRP A 113 3.69 12.83 -5.24
N ILE A 114 3.58 11.99 -6.26
CA ILE A 114 4.63 11.05 -6.67
C ILE A 114 5.90 11.81 -7.08
N GLU A 115 5.75 12.98 -7.69
CA GLU A 115 6.86 13.86 -8.05
C GLU A 115 7.66 14.28 -6.82
N SER A 116 7.00 14.56 -5.68
CA SER A 116 7.69 14.88 -4.43
C SER A 116 8.48 13.68 -3.90
N ILE A 117 7.92 12.48 -3.97
CA ILE A 117 8.60 11.24 -3.59
C ILE A 117 9.82 11.01 -4.49
N GLY A 118 9.64 11.14 -5.81
CA GLY A 118 10.71 11.03 -6.79
C GLY A 118 11.83 12.03 -6.54
N LEU A 119 11.51 13.31 -6.33
CA LEU A 119 12.51 14.35 -6.03
C LEU A 119 13.30 14.04 -4.75
N TRP A 120 12.63 13.61 -3.68
CA TRP A 120 13.30 13.19 -2.45
C TRP A 120 14.23 12.01 -2.68
N ILE A 121 13.79 10.99 -3.43
CA ILE A 121 14.63 9.85 -3.84
C ILE A 121 15.87 10.32 -4.61
N LEU A 122 15.71 11.26 -5.55
CA LEU A 122 16.80 11.82 -6.33
C LEU A 122 17.81 12.62 -5.49
N GLU A 123 17.36 13.21 -4.38
CA GLU A 123 18.23 13.91 -3.43
C GLU A 123 19.08 12.94 -2.60
N VAL A 124 18.49 11.83 -2.16
CA VAL A 124 19.11 10.95 -1.14
C VAL A 124 19.77 9.70 -1.72
N VAL A 125 19.32 9.21 -2.88
CA VAL A 125 19.91 8.03 -3.54
C VAL A 125 20.95 8.48 -4.56
N PRO A 126 22.19 7.98 -4.55
CA PRO A 126 23.19 8.34 -5.55
C PRO A 126 22.87 7.80 -6.96
N VAL A 127 23.51 8.38 -7.98
CA VAL A 127 23.47 7.85 -9.36
C VAL A 127 23.95 6.39 -9.38
N GLY A 128 23.28 5.55 -10.17
CA GLY A 128 23.50 4.11 -10.22
C GLY A 128 22.74 3.32 -9.15
N GLY A 129 21.99 3.98 -8.27
CA GLY A 129 21.15 3.32 -7.27
C GLY A 129 19.90 2.68 -7.85
N ASN A 130 19.55 1.52 -7.30
CA ASN A 130 18.31 0.78 -7.53
C ASN A 130 17.23 1.22 -6.53
N ILE A 131 16.07 1.55 -7.07
CA ILE A 131 14.84 1.84 -6.33
C ILE A 131 13.89 0.70 -6.58
N SER A 132 13.37 0.10 -5.53
CA SER A 132 12.49 -1.05 -5.63
C SER A 132 11.16 -0.86 -4.94
N LEU A 133 10.20 -1.63 -5.42
CA LEU A 133 8.84 -1.70 -4.92
C LEU A 133 8.29 -3.11 -5.19
N ASP A 134 7.23 -3.47 -4.47
CA ASP A 134 6.44 -4.67 -4.77
C ASP A 134 5.46 -4.36 -5.92
N PRO A 135 5.60 -5.01 -7.10
CA PRO A 135 4.80 -4.67 -8.28
C PRO A 135 3.30 -4.92 -8.10
N PHE A 136 2.88 -5.76 -7.14
CA PHE A 136 1.46 -5.99 -6.89
C PHE A 136 0.78 -4.83 -6.15
N LEU A 137 1.54 -3.92 -5.54
CA LEU A 137 0.99 -2.81 -4.75
C LEU A 137 0.90 -1.48 -5.52
N PHE A 138 1.14 -1.49 -6.82
CA PHE A 138 1.15 -0.29 -7.66
C PHE A 138 0.38 -0.52 -8.94
N SER A 139 -0.46 0.45 -9.31
CA SER A 139 -1.07 0.46 -10.64
C SER A 139 -0.03 0.73 -11.73
N ILE A 140 -0.36 0.39 -12.97
CA ILE A 140 0.48 0.70 -14.15
C ILE A 140 0.72 2.22 -14.24
N ASP A 141 -0.29 3.03 -13.94
CA ASP A 141 -0.17 4.49 -13.98
C ASP A 141 0.79 5.00 -12.90
N THR A 142 0.68 4.47 -11.68
CA THR A 142 1.59 4.79 -10.58
C THR A 142 3.03 4.40 -10.91
N TRP A 143 3.24 3.21 -11.49
CA TRP A 143 4.54 2.77 -11.99
C TRP A 143 5.10 3.75 -13.03
N ASN A 144 4.29 4.14 -14.01
CA ASN A 144 4.68 5.08 -15.05
C ASN A 144 5.05 6.46 -14.47
N SER A 145 4.32 6.95 -13.47
CA SER A 145 4.64 8.19 -12.77
C SER A 145 6.01 8.13 -12.07
N TYR A 146 6.32 7.04 -11.36
CA TYR A 146 7.65 6.87 -10.76
C TYR A 146 8.75 6.74 -11.82
N SER A 147 8.51 5.94 -12.86
CA SER A 147 9.45 5.80 -13.98
C SER A 147 9.75 7.14 -14.63
N GLN A 148 8.74 8.00 -14.80
CA GLN A 148 8.88 9.34 -15.35
C GLN A 148 9.65 10.26 -14.39
N ALA A 149 9.35 10.23 -13.10
CA ALA A 149 10.03 11.04 -12.09
C ALA A 149 11.53 10.69 -11.97
N LEU A 150 11.90 9.45 -12.24
CA LEU A 150 13.29 8.97 -12.21
C LEU A 150 13.98 9.01 -13.58
N HIS A 151 13.27 9.38 -14.65
CA HIS A 151 13.78 9.33 -16.01
C HIS A 151 15.03 10.22 -16.19
N GLY A 152 16.06 9.69 -16.87
CA GLY A 152 17.31 10.42 -17.14
C GLY A 152 18.19 10.66 -15.92
N SER A 153 17.79 10.22 -14.72
CA SER A 153 18.53 10.48 -13.48
C SER A 153 19.71 9.53 -13.23
N GLY A 154 19.87 8.51 -14.08
CA GLY A 154 20.86 7.45 -13.91
C GLY A 154 20.57 6.49 -12.74
N ARG A 155 19.35 6.47 -12.21
CA ARG A 155 18.86 5.52 -11.21
C ARG A 155 17.85 4.56 -11.87
N THR A 156 17.71 3.36 -11.31
CA THR A 156 16.90 2.30 -11.92
C THR A 156 15.73 1.94 -11.03
N LEU A 157 14.51 2.00 -11.56
CA LEU A 157 13.31 1.46 -10.91
C LEU A 157 13.22 -0.04 -11.22
N LEU A 158 13.26 -0.89 -10.18
CA LEU A 158 13.30 -2.34 -10.29
C LEU A 158 12.15 -2.97 -9.48
N PRO A 159 11.22 -3.71 -10.11
CA PRO A 159 10.19 -4.42 -9.37
C PRO A 159 10.80 -5.65 -8.68
N ILE A 160 10.38 -5.91 -7.44
CA ILE A 160 10.72 -7.14 -6.72
C ILE A 160 9.42 -7.77 -6.23
N GLU A 161 9.09 -8.95 -6.75
CA GLU A 161 7.84 -9.65 -6.41
C GLU A 161 7.78 -10.12 -4.95
N THR A 162 8.94 -10.40 -4.34
CA THR A 162 9.00 -10.68 -2.91
C THR A 162 8.93 -9.36 -2.13
N ASN A 163 7.90 -9.22 -1.29
CA ASN A 163 7.76 -8.03 -0.47
C ASN A 163 8.79 -8.03 0.67
N LEU A 164 9.72 -7.08 0.65
CA LEU A 164 10.81 -7.04 1.63
C LEU A 164 10.31 -6.74 3.05
N VAL A 165 9.15 -6.09 3.22
CA VAL A 165 8.55 -5.90 4.55
C VAL A 165 8.05 -7.23 5.10
N ASP A 166 7.48 -8.09 4.25
CA ASP A 166 6.98 -9.40 4.67
C ASP A 166 8.12 -10.29 5.21
N GLU A 167 9.31 -10.23 4.60
CA GLU A 167 10.49 -10.98 5.07
C GLU A 167 10.96 -10.52 6.46
N VAL A 168 10.94 -9.21 6.74
CA VAL A 168 11.31 -8.68 8.06
C VAL A 168 10.22 -8.93 9.09
N TRP A 169 8.96 -8.81 8.68
CA TRP A 169 7.81 -9.03 9.56
C TRP A 169 7.73 -10.50 9.99
N GLY A 170 8.06 -11.43 9.09
CA GLY A 170 8.19 -12.85 9.38
C GLY A 170 6.95 -13.42 10.05
N ASP A 171 7.15 -14.26 11.06
CA ASP A 171 6.08 -14.98 11.76
C ASP A 171 5.12 -14.06 12.56
N GLN A 172 5.49 -12.79 12.79
CA GLN A 172 4.60 -11.82 13.42
C GLN A 172 3.54 -11.27 12.45
N ARG A 173 3.67 -11.54 11.15
CA ARG A 173 2.68 -11.11 10.16
C ARG A 173 1.38 -11.88 10.36
N PRO A 174 0.22 -11.19 10.49
CA PRO A 174 -1.06 -11.88 10.64
C PRO A 174 -1.32 -12.86 9.49
N PRO A 175 -1.95 -14.02 9.77
CA PRO A 175 -2.27 -14.99 8.74
C PRO A 175 -3.27 -14.43 7.72
N PRO A 176 -3.39 -15.05 6.54
CA PRO A 176 -4.49 -14.81 5.61
C PRO A 176 -5.85 -14.93 6.31
N ALA A 177 -6.83 -14.16 5.82
CA ALA A 177 -8.22 -14.38 6.21
C ALA A 177 -8.65 -15.80 5.80
N SER A 178 -9.53 -16.38 6.61
CA SER A 178 -10.08 -17.74 6.41
C SER A 178 -11.59 -17.75 6.63
N SER A 179 -12.22 -16.59 6.45
CA SER A 179 -13.65 -16.39 6.62
C SER A 179 -14.43 -17.14 5.54
N GLU A 180 -15.62 -17.63 5.90
CA GLU A 180 -16.48 -18.32 4.94
C GLU A 180 -17.09 -17.33 3.95
N ILE A 181 -17.01 -17.67 2.65
CA ILE A 181 -17.68 -16.94 1.59
C ILE A 181 -19.13 -17.40 1.53
N TYR A 182 -20.08 -16.45 1.51
CA TYR A 182 -21.50 -16.76 1.48
C TYR A 182 -22.21 -16.08 0.31
N SER A 183 -23.27 -16.72 -0.21
CA SER A 183 -24.07 -16.19 -1.32
C SER A 183 -25.20 -15.30 -0.83
N LEU A 184 -25.46 -14.19 -1.54
CA LEU A 184 -26.64 -13.37 -1.35
C LEU A 184 -27.81 -13.89 -2.21
N PRO A 185 -29.00 -14.12 -1.61
CA PRO A 185 -30.18 -14.49 -2.36
C PRO A 185 -30.59 -13.45 -3.41
N GLU A 186 -31.16 -13.91 -4.52
CA GLU A 186 -31.62 -13.05 -5.63
C GLU A 186 -32.61 -11.97 -5.19
N ALA A 187 -33.41 -12.24 -4.15
CA ALA A 187 -34.34 -11.27 -3.56
C ALA A 187 -33.65 -9.98 -3.06
N PHE A 188 -32.34 -10.03 -2.75
CA PHE A 188 -31.55 -8.87 -2.36
C PHE A 188 -30.73 -8.28 -3.52
N THR A 189 -30.29 -9.11 -4.46
CA THR A 189 -29.38 -8.69 -5.54
C THR A 189 -30.11 -8.20 -6.79
N GLY A 190 -31.37 -8.59 -6.97
CA GLY A 190 -32.23 -8.21 -8.10
C GLY A 190 -31.90 -8.89 -9.42
N SER A 191 -30.83 -9.69 -9.47
CA SER A 191 -30.46 -10.50 -10.63
C SER A 191 -29.55 -11.66 -10.23
N ARG A 192 -29.55 -12.70 -11.07
CA ARG A 192 -28.63 -13.82 -10.94
C ARG A 192 -27.24 -13.43 -11.42
N TRP A 193 -26.22 -14.15 -10.94
CA TRP A 193 -24.84 -13.88 -11.36
C TRP A 193 -24.63 -14.24 -12.84
N GLU A 194 -25.33 -15.25 -13.35
CA GLU A 194 -25.27 -15.66 -14.75
C GLU A 194 -25.72 -14.53 -15.68
N ASP A 195 -26.76 -13.79 -15.30
CA ASP A 195 -27.27 -12.66 -16.07
C ASP A 195 -26.25 -11.52 -16.13
N LYS A 196 -25.54 -11.26 -15.02
CA LYS A 196 -24.46 -10.26 -14.96
C LYS A 196 -23.29 -10.65 -15.86
N VAL A 197 -22.86 -11.92 -15.79
CA VAL A 197 -21.80 -12.46 -16.65
C VAL A 197 -22.19 -12.38 -18.12
N ALA A 198 -23.42 -12.77 -18.47
CA ALA A 198 -23.93 -12.66 -19.83
C ALA A 198 -23.95 -11.20 -20.32
N GLY A 199 -24.37 -10.27 -19.46
CA GLY A 199 -24.34 -8.83 -19.75
C GLY A 199 -22.94 -8.29 -20.01
N ILE A 200 -21.94 -8.67 -19.21
CA ILE A 200 -20.54 -8.27 -19.45
C ILE A 200 -20.02 -8.87 -20.76
N ARG A 201 -20.27 -10.15 -21.04
CA ARG A 201 -19.86 -10.77 -22.31
C ARG A 201 -20.49 -10.10 -23.52
N GLN A 202 -21.77 -9.74 -23.44
CA GLN A 202 -22.43 -8.97 -24.49
C GLN A 202 -21.75 -7.61 -24.71
N GLN A 203 -21.38 -6.91 -23.63
CA GLN A 203 -20.62 -5.66 -23.75
C GLN A 203 -19.24 -5.88 -24.38
N MET A 204 -18.53 -6.96 -24.03
CA MET A 204 -17.26 -7.33 -24.64
C MET A 204 -17.39 -7.55 -26.16
N GLU A 205 -18.43 -8.25 -26.59
CA GLU A 205 -18.71 -8.50 -28.01
C GLU A 205 -19.04 -7.22 -28.79
N GLN A 206 -19.81 -6.32 -28.18
CA GLN A 206 -20.24 -5.05 -28.79
C GLN A 206 -19.15 -3.97 -28.76
N HIS A 207 -18.16 -4.09 -27.89
CA HIS A 207 -17.08 -3.12 -27.77
C HIS A 207 -16.22 -3.08 -29.05
N ILE A 208 -15.82 -1.88 -29.49
CA ILE A 208 -15.06 -1.67 -30.74
C ILE A 208 -13.76 -2.48 -30.81
N ARG A 209 -13.12 -2.72 -29.65
CA ARG A 209 -11.87 -3.51 -29.55
C ARG A 209 -12.11 -5.02 -29.44
N ARG A 210 -13.35 -5.48 -29.23
CA ARG A 210 -13.73 -6.89 -29.03
C ARG A 210 -12.78 -7.67 -28.09
N PRO A 211 -12.63 -7.23 -26.82
CA PRO A 211 -11.75 -7.91 -25.88
C PRO A 211 -12.16 -9.38 -25.72
N THR A 212 -11.17 -10.27 -25.63
CA THR A 212 -11.38 -11.70 -25.42
C THR A 212 -11.53 -12.08 -23.95
N ALA A 213 -11.04 -11.22 -23.05
CA ALA A 213 -11.15 -11.38 -21.62
C ALA A 213 -11.21 -10.02 -20.89
N VAL A 214 -11.72 -10.02 -19.66
CA VAL A 214 -11.63 -8.93 -18.69
C VAL A 214 -11.11 -9.48 -17.36
N LEU A 215 -10.11 -8.81 -16.78
CA LEU A 215 -9.62 -9.10 -15.45
C LEU A 215 -10.27 -8.13 -14.46
N LEU A 216 -10.98 -8.66 -13.49
CA LEU A 216 -11.49 -7.92 -12.34
C LEU A 216 -10.51 -8.11 -11.18
N SER A 217 -9.90 -7.01 -10.79
CA SER A 217 -8.99 -6.95 -9.64
C SER A 217 -9.62 -6.31 -8.42
N GLY A 218 -10.69 -5.52 -8.57
CA GLY A 218 -11.44 -4.98 -7.45
C GLY A 218 -12.20 -6.10 -6.74
N LEU A 219 -12.07 -6.18 -5.41
CA LEU A 219 -12.70 -7.24 -4.62
C LEU A 219 -14.23 -7.12 -4.66
N GLU A 220 -14.74 -5.88 -4.65
CA GLU A 220 -16.14 -5.54 -4.78
C GLU A 220 -16.72 -5.93 -6.14
N GLU A 221 -15.91 -5.87 -7.21
CA GLU A 221 -16.33 -6.25 -8.57
C GLU A 221 -16.61 -7.75 -8.62
N THR A 222 -15.69 -8.56 -8.08
CA THR A 222 -15.83 -10.02 -7.99
C THR A 222 -17.01 -10.40 -7.08
N ALA A 223 -17.11 -9.79 -5.90
CA ALA A 223 -18.22 -10.02 -4.96
C ALA A 223 -19.59 -9.65 -5.58
N TRP A 224 -19.65 -8.55 -6.33
CA TRP A 224 -20.87 -8.13 -7.02
C TRP A 224 -21.22 -9.07 -8.18
N LEU A 225 -20.24 -9.45 -9.01
CA LEU A 225 -20.46 -10.28 -10.19
C LEU A 225 -21.09 -11.61 -9.81
N PHE A 226 -20.57 -12.25 -8.76
CA PHE A 226 -21.01 -13.60 -8.35
C PHE A 226 -22.09 -13.62 -7.28
N ASN A 227 -22.63 -12.46 -6.86
CA ASN A 227 -23.55 -12.37 -5.72
C ASN A 227 -22.98 -13.00 -4.43
N LEU A 228 -21.66 -12.91 -4.24
CA LEU A 228 -20.96 -13.48 -3.08
C LEU A 228 -20.49 -12.38 -2.13
N ARG A 229 -20.33 -12.70 -0.86
CA ARG A 229 -19.79 -11.80 0.18
C ARG A 229 -18.84 -12.58 1.08
N GLY A 230 -17.96 -11.84 1.75
CA GLY A 230 -16.99 -12.36 2.71
C GLY A 230 -16.74 -11.35 3.82
N ASP A 231 -15.72 -11.60 4.63
CA ASP A 231 -15.31 -10.72 5.74
C ASP A 231 -13.78 -10.72 5.86
N ASP A 232 -13.09 -10.67 4.72
CA ASP A 232 -11.61 -10.70 4.71
C ASP A 232 -11.01 -9.32 5.06
N ILE A 233 -11.76 -8.25 4.80
CA ILE A 233 -11.39 -6.86 5.08
C ILE A 233 -12.39 -6.25 6.06
N PRO A 234 -11.94 -5.70 7.21
CA PRO A 234 -12.84 -5.07 8.16
C PRO A 234 -13.71 -3.99 7.52
N TYR A 235 -15.01 -4.02 7.83
CA TYR A 235 -16.04 -3.08 7.34
C TYR A 235 -16.41 -3.23 5.85
N ASN A 236 -15.71 -4.08 5.10
CA ASN A 236 -15.94 -4.29 3.67
C ASN A 236 -16.32 -5.77 3.45
N PRO A 237 -17.58 -6.09 3.09
CA PRO A 237 -18.04 -7.48 3.01
C PRO A 237 -17.57 -8.19 1.72
N VAL A 238 -16.26 -8.26 1.54
CA VAL A 238 -15.56 -8.79 0.36
C VAL A 238 -14.58 -9.89 0.76
N PHE A 239 -14.03 -10.59 -0.22
CA PHE A 239 -13.07 -11.69 -0.05
C PHE A 239 -11.96 -11.60 -1.09
N TYR A 240 -10.72 -11.92 -0.70
CA TYR A 240 -9.54 -11.83 -1.56
C TYR A 240 -9.69 -12.74 -2.79
N SER A 241 -9.73 -12.14 -3.98
CA SER A 241 -9.96 -12.86 -5.23
C SER A 241 -9.61 -12.02 -6.46
N TYR A 242 -9.25 -12.70 -7.55
CA TYR A 242 -9.21 -12.12 -8.90
C TYR A 242 -10.18 -12.91 -9.77
N THR A 243 -10.83 -12.22 -10.72
CA THR A 243 -11.71 -12.88 -11.70
C THR A 243 -11.23 -12.59 -13.11
N LEU A 244 -10.89 -13.62 -13.88
CA LEU A 244 -10.64 -13.50 -15.31
C LEU A 244 -11.87 -14.01 -16.08
N LEU A 245 -12.71 -13.10 -16.55
CA LEU A 245 -13.89 -13.46 -17.34
C LEU A 245 -13.54 -13.50 -18.83
N THR A 246 -13.72 -14.66 -19.46
CA THR A 246 -13.51 -14.85 -20.91
C THR A 246 -14.83 -14.78 -21.69
N ASN A 247 -14.72 -14.59 -23.00
CA ASN A 247 -15.88 -14.52 -23.89
C ASN A 247 -16.61 -15.85 -24.14
N THR A 248 -16.00 -17.01 -23.81
CA THR A 248 -16.50 -18.33 -24.23
C THR A 248 -16.50 -19.40 -23.14
N GLY A 249 -15.86 -19.18 -21.98
CA GLY A 249 -15.78 -20.16 -20.89
C GLY A 249 -16.02 -19.56 -19.50
N ILE A 250 -16.44 -20.43 -18.57
CA ILE A 250 -16.23 -20.23 -17.11
C ILE A 250 -14.74 -20.41 -16.85
#